data_AF-A0A8J9VPL6-F1
#
_entry.id   AF-A0A8J9VPL6-F1
#
_cell.length_a   1.000
_cell.length_b   1.000
_cell.length_c   1.000
_cell.angle_alpha   90.00
_cell.angle_beta   90.00
_cell.angle_gamma   90.00
#
_symmetry.space_group_name_H-M   'P 1'
#
loop_
_entity.id
_entity.type
_entity.pdbx_description
1 polymer ?
#
loop_
_entity_poly.entity_id
_entity_poly.type
_entity_poly.pdbx_seq_one_letter_code
_entity_poly.pdbx_strand_id
1 'polypeptide(L)'
;MLARNVCAISLRRCFRTFNYLRESAADEMPVNNPFQLKPIQYESHTLRKHDNAKRQRLYEFGIYVAACMPKYVQKIQMQHTDELEILIAPEGFHPVLTFMAYHQHACFNQCSFATAIDVPSRVFRFEVVYNLLSLRYSERVRVKTYTDELTPLHSAVSLWGNCNWLEREIYDMFGIIFTNHPDLRRILTDYGFQGHPLRKDFPLTGYIEVRYDDELKKIVYEPVEFAQEMRSYQLESPWNYLKNFHGGFNCPETEKK
;
A
#
# COMPACT_ATOMS: atom_id res chain seq x y z
N MET A 1 -44.48 -31.94 55.68
CA MET A 1 -43.43 -32.46 54.78
C MET A 1 -43.87 -32.25 53.34
N LEU A 2 -42.92 -31.88 52.46
CA LEU A 2 -43.06 -31.63 51.01
C LEU A 2 -43.56 -30.23 50.60
N ALA A 3 -42.64 -29.27 50.65
CA ALA A 3 -42.76 -27.98 49.97
C ALA A 3 -42.07 -28.02 48.61
N ARG A 4 -42.89 -27.87 47.56
CA ARG A 4 -42.70 -27.08 46.32
C ARG A 4 -41.32 -27.09 45.64
N ASN A 5 -41.28 -27.76 44.48
CA ASN A 5 -40.35 -27.48 43.38
C ASN A 5 -40.45 -26.01 42.94
N VAL A 6 -39.39 -25.24 43.17
CA VAL A 6 -39.14 -23.96 42.51
C VAL A 6 -37.96 -24.18 41.57
N CYS A 7 -38.26 -24.15 40.27
CA CYS A 7 -37.29 -24.14 39.19
C CYS A 7 -36.55 -22.80 39.22
N ALA A 8 -35.32 -22.80 39.74
CA ALA A 8 -34.42 -21.64 39.68
C ALA A 8 -33.74 -21.63 38.30
N ILE A 9 -34.27 -20.82 37.38
CA ILE A 9 -33.61 -20.48 36.12
C ILE A 9 -32.41 -19.57 36.44
N SER A 10 -31.26 -20.20 36.65
CA SER A 10 -29.97 -19.50 36.78
C SER A 10 -29.45 -19.10 35.39
N LEU A 11 -29.82 -17.89 34.96
CA LEU A 11 -29.16 -17.17 33.86
C LEU A 11 -27.71 -16.82 34.25
N ARG A 12 -26.79 -17.78 34.08
CA ARG A 12 -25.35 -17.47 34.02
C ARG A 12 -24.98 -17.26 32.55
N ARG A 13 -24.77 -16.00 32.18
CA ARG A 13 -24.12 -15.55 30.95
C ARG A 13 -22.86 -16.38 30.70
N CYS A 14 -22.93 -17.31 29.76
CA CYS A 14 -21.76 -18.00 29.23
C CYS A 14 -21.16 -17.12 28.12
N PHE A 15 -20.44 -16.07 28.52
CA PHE A 15 -19.46 -15.43 27.64
C PHE A 15 -18.26 -16.37 27.56
N ARG A 16 -18.38 -17.42 26.75
CA ARG A 16 -17.27 -18.31 26.41
C ARG A 16 -16.54 -17.72 25.21
N THR A 17 -15.34 -17.24 25.50
CA THR A 17 -14.19 -17.07 24.59
C THR A 17 -14.25 -18.05 23.42
N PHE A 18 -14.64 -17.54 22.25
CA PHE A 18 -14.64 -18.27 20.99
C PHE A 18 -13.29 -18.05 20.31
N ASN A 19 -12.23 -18.63 20.87
CA ASN A 19 -10.91 -18.74 20.26
C ASN A 19 -10.21 -19.96 20.85
N TYR A 20 -9.46 -20.68 20.01
CA TYR A 20 -8.80 -21.97 20.22
C TYR A 20 -9.66 -23.23 20.03
N LEU A 21 -10.06 -23.52 18.80
CA LEU A 21 -10.10 -24.89 18.24
C LEU A 21 -10.13 -24.80 16.70
N ARG A 22 -9.01 -24.40 16.10
CA ARG A 22 -8.73 -24.61 14.67
C ARG A 22 -7.25 -24.96 14.45
N GLU A 23 -6.74 -25.86 15.29
CA GLU A 23 -5.56 -26.66 15.00
C GLU A 23 -6.06 -28.04 14.56
N SER A 24 -5.42 -28.64 13.54
CA SER A 24 -5.73 -29.91 12.86
C SER A 24 -6.58 -29.88 11.58
N ALA A 25 -6.28 -28.97 10.64
CA ALA A 25 -6.62 -29.18 9.22
C ALA A 25 -5.62 -28.53 8.24
N ALA A 26 -4.35 -28.42 8.64
CA ALA A 26 -3.34 -27.66 7.90
C ALA A 26 -2.27 -28.51 7.18
N ASP A 27 -2.25 -29.84 7.32
CA ASP A 27 -1.09 -30.65 6.88
C ASP A 27 -1.31 -31.56 5.67
N GLU A 28 -2.44 -31.48 4.95
CA GLU A 28 -2.58 -32.18 3.67
C GLU A 28 -3.04 -31.22 2.57
N MET A 29 -2.06 -30.52 1.98
CA MET A 29 -2.27 -29.75 0.76
C MET A 29 -2.19 -30.70 -0.45
N PRO A 30 -3.10 -30.63 -1.44
CA PRO A 30 -3.04 -31.48 -2.62
C PRO A 30 -1.76 -31.17 -3.43
N VAL A 31 -0.88 -32.16 -3.54
CA VAL A 31 0.54 -32.05 -3.93
C VAL A 31 0.78 -31.71 -5.41
N ASN A 32 -0.26 -31.53 -6.23
CA ASN A 32 -0.12 -31.38 -7.70
C ASN A 32 -0.79 -30.13 -8.28
N ASN A 33 -0.78 -29.00 -7.57
CA ASN A 33 -1.20 -27.71 -8.16
C ASN A 33 0.04 -26.94 -8.71
N PRO A 34 0.14 -26.66 -10.02
CA PRO A 34 1.27 -25.91 -10.59
C PRO A 34 1.36 -24.46 -10.06
N PHE A 35 0.32 -23.98 -9.39
CA PHE A 35 0.24 -22.65 -8.79
C PHE A 35 0.62 -22.61 -7.31
N GLN A 36 1.35 -23.61 -6.81
CA GLN A 36 1.77 -23.65 -5.41
C GLN A 36 3.10 -22.90 -5.19
N LEU A 37 3.09 -21.97 -4.24
CA LEU A 37 4.31 -21.33 -3.77
C LEU A 37 5.13 -22.29 -2.90
N LYS A 38 6.45 -22.28 -3.10
CA LYS A 38 7.38 -23.01 -2.23
C LYS A 38 7.24 -22.47 -0.79
N PRO A 39 7.01 -23.36 0.20
CA PRO A 39 6.87 -22.93 1.58
C PRO A 39 8.20 -22.35 2.08
N ILE A 40 8.12 -21.26 2.83
CA ILE A 40 9.30 -20.66 3.47
C ILE A 40 9.51 -21.41 4.79
N GLN A 41 10.65 -22.10 4.90
CA GLN A 41 11.07 -22.77 6.13
C GLN A 41 11.83 -21.78 7.02
N TYR A 42 11.62 -21.88 8.33
CA TYR A 42 12.36 -21.13 9.33
C TYR A 42 13.06 -22.12 10.28
N GLU A 43 14.38 -22.01 10.39
CA GLU A 43 15.18 -22.92 11.25
C GLU A 43 15.48 -22.32 12.62
N SER A 44 15.36 -20.99 12.79
CA SER A 44 15.80 -20.29 14.01
C SER A 44 14.68 -19.52 14.72
N HIS A 45 14.91 -19.24 16.01
CA HIS A 45 13.95 -18.54 16.88
C HIS A 45 13.84 -17.04 16.60
N THR A 46 14.93 -16.41 16.13
CA THR A 46 15.00 -14.97 15.89
C THR A 46 14.35 -14.55 14.58
N LEU A 47 14.17 -15.49 13.64
CA LEU A 47 13.53 -15.22 12.36
C LEU A 47 12.01 -15.11 12.51
N ARG A 48 11.41 -14.19 11.75
CA ARG A 48 9.95 -14.05 11.66
C ARG A 48 9.37 -15.33 11.08
N LYS A 49 8.36 -15.88 11.75
CA LYS A 49 7.58 -17.02 11.24
C LYS A 49 6.61 -16.54 10.17
N HIS A 50 6.53 -17.27 9.07
CA HIS A 50 5.61 -17.01 7.96
C HIS A 50 4.40 -17.94 8.02
N ASP A 51 3.24 -17.42 7.63
CA ASP A 51 2.04 -18.22 7.43
C ASP A 51 1.95 -18.64 5.96
N ASN A 52 2.50 -19.82 5.67
CA ASN A 52 2.54 -20.38 4.31
C ASN A 52 1.12 -20.64 3.75
N ALA A 53 0.15 -20.99 4.59
CA ALA A 53 -1.22 -21.25 4.15
C ALA A 53 -1.93 -19.95 3.76
N LYS A 54 -1.73 -18.86 4.50
CA LYS A 54 -2.19 -17.52 4.10
C LYS A 54 -1.51 -17.07 2.80
N ARG A 55 -0.19 -17.24 2.70
CA ARG A 55 0.59 -16.86 1.52
C ARG A 55 0.07 -17.54 0.25
N GLN A 56 -0.22 -18.84 0.33
CA GLN A 56 -0.79 -19.60 -0.79
C GLN A 56 -2.18 -19.07 -1.18
N ARG A 57 -3.07 -18.85 -0.21
CA ARG A 57 -4.42 -18.31 -0.48
C ARG A 57 -4.39 -16.94 -1.17
N LEU A 58 -3.49 -16.06 -0.74
CA LEU A 58 -3.31 -14.75 -1.35
C LEU A 58 -2.76 -14.86 -2.78
N TYR A 59 -1.85 -15.80 -3.02
CA TYR A 59 -1.30 -16.02 -4.35
C TYR A 59 -2.34 -16.58 -5.33
N GLU A 60 -3.14 -17.55 -4.89
CA GLU A 60 -4.27 -18.09 -5.65
C GLU A 60 -5.31 -17.01 -5.96
N PHE A 61 -5.60 -16.14 -4.99
CA PHE A 61 -6.46 -14.98 -5.21
C PHE A 61 -5.85 -14.00 -6.24
N GLY A 62 -4.54 -13.75 -6.19
CA GLY A 62 -3.86 -12.96 -7.20
C GLY A 62 -4.03 -13.54 -8.61
N ILE A 63 -3.78 -14.85 -8.78
CA ILE A 63 -3.97 -15.55 -10.06
C ILE A 63 -5.41 -15.45 -10.54
N TYR A 64 -6.37 -15.60 -9.62
CA TYR A 64 -7.78 -15.43 -9.91
C TYR A 64 -8.09 -14.04 -10.47
N VAL A 65 -7.56 -12.97 -9.85
CA VAL A 65 -7.72 -11.60 -10.35
C VAL A 65 -7.11 -11.44 -11.74
N ALA A 66 -5.91 -11.98 -11.99
CA ALA A 66 -5.30 -11.93 -13.32
C ALA A 66 -6.11 -12.69 -14.38
N ALA A 67 -6.73 -13.82 -14.01
CA ALA A 67 -7.60 -14.56 -14.90
C ALA A 67 -8.90 -13.78 -15.24
N CYS A 68 -9.45 -13.04 -14.27
CA CYS A 68 -10.64 -12.20 -14.50
C CYS A 68 -10.35 -10.96 -15.37
N MET A 69 -9.17 -10.33 -15.20
CA MET A 69 -8.81 -9.08 -15.89
C MET A 69 -7.40 -9.14 -16.50
N PRO A 70 -7.16 -10.01 -17.50
CA PRO A 70 -5.84 -10.20 -18.09
C PRO A 70 -5.35 -8.98 -18.88
N LYS A 71 -6.27 -8.10 -19.32
CA LYS A 71 -5.93 -6.88 -20.07
C LYS A 71 -5.14 -5.88 -19.23
N TYR A 72 -5.42 -5.80 -17.92
CA TYR A 72 -4.93 -4.71 -17.07
C TYR A 72 -3.88 -5.16 -16.06
N VAL A 73 -3.97 -6.40 -15.58
CA VAL A 73 -3.01 -6.95 -14.61
C VAL A 73 -1.74 -7.36 -15.34
N GLN A 74 -0.63 -6.68 -15.02
CA GLN A 74 0.67 -6.96 -15.62
C GLN A 74 1.43 -8.02 -14.86
N LYS A 75 1.46 -7.90 -13.53
CA LYS A 75 2.25 -8.79 -12.68
C LYS A 75 1.66 -8.88 -11.29
N ILE A 76 1.67 -10.09 -10.75
CA ILE A 76 1.34 -10.38 -9.37
C ILE A 76 2.64 -10.68 -8.63
N GLN A 77 2.82 -10.06 -7.47
CA GLN A 77 3.98 -10.29 -6.63
C GLN A 77 3.55 -10.63 -5.23
N MET A 78 4.18 -11.64 -4.65
CA MET A 78 4.02 -11.99 -3.25
C MET A 78 5.26 -11.52 -2.48
N GLN A 79 5.11 -10.48 -1.69
CA GLN A 79 6.22 -9.94 -0.90
C GLN A 79 6.64 -10.93 0.19
N HIS A 80 7.87 -10.82 0.66
CA HIS A 80 8.36 -11.69 1.72
C HIS A 80 7.53 -11.53 3.01
N THR A 81 7.02 -10.33 3.29
CA THR A 81 6.18 -9.99 4.46
C THR A 81 4.75 -10.55 4.46
N ASP A 82 4.45 -11.52 3.60
CA ASP A 82 3.13 -12.14 3.40
C ASP A 82 2.05 -11.17 2.91
N GLU A 83 2.43 -10.28 2.00
CA GLU A 83 1.54 -9.29 1.39
C GLU A 83 1.47 -9.46 -0.14
N LEU A 84 0.26 -9.39 -0.68
CA LEU A 84 -0.01 -9.47 -2.11
C LEU A 84 0.08 -8.09 -2.76
N GLU A 85 0.82 -8.00 -3.86
CA GLU A 85 0.88 -6.82 -4.71
C GLU A 85 0.44 -7.14 -6.13
N ILE A 86 -0.42 -6.29 -6.67
CA ILE A 86 -0.95 -6.40 -8.02
C ILE A 86 -0.52 -5.15 -8.79
N LEU A 87 0.29 -5.34 -9.81
CA LEU A 87 0.76 -4.28 -10.72
C LEU A 87 -0.20 -4.18 -11.90
N ILE A 88 -0.68 -2.96 -12.13
CA ILE A 88 -1.75 -2.67 -13.07
C ILE A 88 -1.28 -1.58 -14.05
N ALA A 89 -1.73 -1.68 -15.30
CA ALA A 89 -1.58 -0.61 -16.28
C ALA A 89 -2.46 0.62 -15.92
N PRO A 90 -2.02 1.86 -16.16
CA PRO A 90 -2.77 3.07 -15.79
C PRO A 90 -4.17 3.14 -16.42
N GLU A 91 -4.34 2.67 -17.65
CA GLU A 91 -5.65 2.60 -18.34
C GLU A 91 -6.68 1.73 -17.61
N GLY A 92 -6.21 0.72 -16.90
CA GLY A 92 -7.03 -0.28 -16.20
C GLY A 92 -7.30 0.06 -14.74
N PHE A 93 -6.86 1.22 -14.27
CA PHE A 93 -6.87 1.53 -12.86
C PHE A 93 -8.28 1.51 -12.24
N HIS A 94 -9.22 2.25 -12.82
CA HIS A 94 -10.59 2.30 -12.30
C HIS A 94 -11.37 0.98 -12.46
N PRO A 95 -11.34 0.28 -13.61
CA PRO A 95 -11.98 -1.02 -13.75
C PRO A 95 -11.49 -2.05 -12.71
N VAL A 96 -10.18 -2.13 -12.46
CA VAL A 96 -9.65 -3.08 -11.50
C VAL A 96 -10.03 -2.70 -10.07
N LEU A 97 -9.97 -1.41 -9.70
CA LEU A 97 -10.42 -0.98 -8.38
C LEU A 97 -11.92 -1.22 -8.18
N THR A 98 -12.73 -1.03 -9.22
CA THR A 98 -14.18 -1.31 -9.18
C THR A 98 -14.43 -2.81 -8.96
N PHE A 99 -13.69 -3.67 -9.66
CA PHE A 99 -13.72 -5.11 -9.42
C PHE A 99 -13.31 -5.45 -7.98
N MET A 100 -12.24 -4.83 -7.46
CA MET A 100 -11.80 -5.02 -6.09
C MET A 100 -12.82 -4.52 -5.06
N ALA A 101 -13.62 -3.51 -5.36
CA ALA A 101 -14.63 -3.03 -4.43
C ALA A 101 -15.85 -3.97 -4.35
N TYR A 102 -16.35 -4.43 -5.51
CA TYR A 102 -17.67 -5.06 -5.62
C TYR A 102 -17.67 -6.58 -5.80
N HIS A 103 -16.58 -7.18 -6.25
CA HIS A 103 -16.58 -8.60 -6.58
C HIS A 103 -16.78 -9.49 -5.34
N GLN A 104 -17.56 -10.57 -5.45
CA GLN A 104 -17.92 -11.41 -4.29
C GLN A 104 -16.71 -12.01 -3.57
N HIS A 105 -15.67 -12.39 -4.30
CA HIS A 105 -14.42 -12.91 -3.74
C HIS A 105 -13.39 -11.80 -3.44
N ALA A 106 -13.61 -10.58 -3.95
CA ALA A 106 -12.77 -9.41 -3.70
C ALA A 106 -13.69 -8.32 -3.14
N CYS A 107 -14.09 -8.45 -1.88
CA CYS A 107 -14.93 -7.45 -1.21
C CYS A 107 -14.02 -6.47 -0.46
N PHE A 108 -13.29 -5.61 -1.18
CA PHE A 108 -12.44 -4.59 -0.54
C PHE A 108 -13.28 -3.38 -0.15
N ASN A 109 -13.85 -3.46 1.06
CA ASN A 109 -14.76 -2.44 1.59
C ASN A 109 -14.07 -1.11 1.90
N GLN A 110 -12.77 -1.13 2.22
CA GLN A 110 -12.05 0.04 2.69
C GLN A 110 -10.73 0.20 1.95
N CYS A 111 -10.50 1.39 1.38
CA CYS A 111 -9.15 1.86 1.07
C CYS A 111 -8.48 2.27 2.39
N SER A 112 -7.39 1.64 2.78
CA SER A 112 -6.67 2.01 4.00
C SER A 112 -5.92 3.32 3.81
N PHE A 113 -5.15 3.41 2.73
CA PHE A 113 -4.45 4.62 2.32
C PHE A 113 -4.03 4.51 0.85
N ALA A 114 -3.86 5.66 0.20
CA ALA A 114 -3.28 5.79 -1.12
C ALA A 114 -2.07 6.71 -1.01
N THR A 115 -0.98 6.32 -1.66
CA THR A 115 0.31 7.00 -1.60
C THR A 115 0.93 6.98 -2.98
N ALA A 116 1.72 8.00 -3.32
CA ALA A 116 2.57 7.96 -4.49
C ALA A 116 4.06 7.87 -4.08
N ILE A 117 4.85 7.27 -4.96
CA ILE A 117 6.30 7.15 -4.83
C ILE A 117 6.90 7.77 -6.09
N ASP A 118 7.88 8.64 -5.93
CA ASP A 118 8.60 9.27 -7.03
C ASP A 118 9.97 8.61 -7.20
N VAL A 119 10.21 8.08 -8.40
CA VAL A 119 11.45 7.40 -8.81
C VAL A 119 11.93 8.04 -10.12
N PRO A 120 12.82 9.05 -10.06
CA PRO A 120 13.21 9.82 -11.25
C PRO A 120 14.01 9.01 -12.28
N SER A 121 14.53 7.83 -11.92
CA SER A 121 15.26 6.96 -12.84
C SER A 121 14.36 6.20 -13.82
N ARG A 122 13.04 6.18 -13.60
CA ARG A 122 12.07 5.49 -14.46
C ARG A 122 11.48 6.45 -15.48
N VAL A 123 11.09 5.92 -16.65
CA VAL A 123 10.34 6.68 -17.67
C VAL A 123 9.02 7.19 -17.07
N PHE A 124 8.25 6.28 -16.48
CA PHE A 124 7.10 6.60 -15.64
C PHE A 124 7.61 6.88 -14.22
N ARG A 125 7.83 8.16 -13.91
CA ARG A 125 8.46 8.60 -12.65
C ARG A 125 7.63 8.25 -11.41
N PHE A 126 6.30 8.29 -11.52
CA PHE A 126 5.42 8.10 -10.37
C PHE A 126 4.89 6.68 -10.30
N GLU A 127 4.88 6.12 -9.10
CA GLU A 127 4.22 4.87 -8.77
C GLU A 127 3.14 5.14 -7.71
N VAL A 128 1.87 5.00 -8.11
CA VAL A 128 0.72 5.22 -7.24
C VAL A 128 0.27 3.88 -6.64
N VAL A 129 0.19 3.84 -5.32
CA VAL A 129 -0.07 2.63 -4.53
C VAL A 129 -1.34 2.82 -3.71
N TYR A 130 -2.28 1.91 -3.88
CA TYR A 130 -3.52 1.80 -3.10
C TYR A 130 -3.43 0.58 -2.20
N ASN A 131 -3.56 0.80 -0.89
CA ASN A 131 -3.65 -0.27 0.09
C ASN A 131 -5.11 -0.52 0.41
N LEU A 132 -5.61 -1.70 0.06
CA LEU A 132 -7.01 -2.07 0.24
C LEU A 132 -7.16 -3.11 1.35
N LEU A 133 -8.26 -3.02 2.09
CA LEU A 133 -8.63 -3.94 3.16
C LEU A 133 -10.01 -4.54 2.87
N SER A 134 -10.07 -5.87 2.86
CA SER A 134 -11.34 -6.60 2.85
C SER A 134 -11.75 -6.92 4.28
N LEU A 135 -12.90 -6.42 4.71
CA LEU A 135 -13.43 -6.69 6.05
C LEU A 135 -14.00 -8.10 6.16
N ARG A 136 -14.59 -8.61 5.06
CA ARG A 136 -15.16 -9.97 5.01
C ARG A 136 -14.10 -11.05 5.18
N TYR A 137 -12.96 -10.89 4.52
CA TYR A 137 -11.88 -11.87 4.53
C TYR A 137 -10.75 -11.50 5.50
N SER A 138 -10.77 -10.28 6.07
CA SER A 138 -9.69 -9.73 6.89
C SER A 138 -8.32 -9.74 6.19
N GLU A 139 -8.31 -9.59 4.88
CA GLU A 139 -7.11 -9.61 4.05
C GLU A 139 -6.79 -8.24 3.46
N ARG A 140 -5.49 -7.99 3.28
CA ARG A 140 -4.95 -6.74 2.71
C ARG A 140 -4.26 -7.01 1.39
N VAL A 141 -4.45 -6.11 0.44
CA VAL A 141 -3.81 -6.17 -0.89
C VAL A 141 -3.31 -4.79 -1.26
N ARG A 142 -2.14 -4.75 -1.92
CA ARG A 142 -1.61 -3.55 -2.54
C ARG A 142 -1.85 -3.58 -4.03
N VAL A 143 -2.47 -2.54 -4.52
CA VAL A 143 -2.65 -2.28 -5.94
C VAL A 143 -1.69 -1.16 -6.33
N LYS A 144 -0.81 -1.41 -7.31
CA LYS A 144 0.19 -0.46 -7.76
C LYS A 144 -0.03 -0.13 -9.24
N THR A 145 0.10 1.14 -9.56
CA THR A 145 0.08 1.67 -10.92
C THR A 145 1.24 2.64 -11.10
N TYR A 146 1.55 2.96 -12.35
CA TYR A 146 2.58 3.93 -12.68
C TYR A 146 1.98 5.03 -13.56
N THR A 147 2.51 6.25 -13.45
CA THR A 147 2.04 7.42 -14.20
C THR A 147 3.20 8.37 -14.51
N ASP A 148 3.02 9.16 -15.56
CA ASP A 148 3.86 10.32 -15.88
C ASP A 148 3.33 11.59 -15.17
N GLU A 149 3.97 12.73 -15.42
CA GLU A 149 3.52 14.04 -14.92
C GLU A 149 2.26 14.56 -15.60
N LEU A 150 2.10 14.23 -16.89
CA LEU A 150 1.04 14.78 -17.73
C LEU A 150 -0.15 13.84 -17.86
N THR A 151 0.06 12.53 -17.68
CA THR A 151 -0.97 11.53 -17.86
C THR A 151 -1.91 11.54 -16.66
N PRO A 152 -3.20 11.91 -16.83
CA PRO A 152 -4.12 11.89 -15.72
C PRO A 152 -4.52 10.45 -15.37
N LEU A 153 -4.67 10.19 -14.07
CA LEU A 153 -5.22 8.93 -13.56
C LEU A 153 -6.72 9.08 -13.28
N HIS A 154 -7.49 8.00 -13.24
CA HIS A 154 -8.91 8.06 -12.88
C HIS A 154 -9.08 8.02 -11.36
N SER A 155 -9.90 8.91 -10.79
CA SER A 155 -10.16 8.95 -9.34
C SER A 155 -10.93 7.72 -8.82
N ALA A 156 -10.61 7.28 -7.61
CA ALA A 156 -11.28 6.20 -6.89
C ALA A 156 -12.31 6.71 -5.86
N VAL A 157 -12.57 8.03 -5.82
CA VAL A 157 -13.52 8.67 -4.88
C VAL A 157 -14.93 8.10 -4.98
N SER A 158 -15.37 7.68 -6.17
CA SER A 158 -16.68 7.06 -6.38
C SER A 158 -16.80 5.68 -5.70
N LEU A 159 -15.67 5.00 -5.46
CA LEU A 159 -15.60 3.68 -4.84
C LEU A 159 -15.46 3.81 -3.31
N TRP A 160 -14.52 4.65 -2.87
CA TRP A 160 -14.28 4.90 -1.45
C TRP A 160 -14.22 6.40 -1.17
N GLY A 161 -15.14 6.90 -0.32
CA GLY A 161 -15.23 8.33 -0.02
C GLY A 161 -13.99 8.90 0.68
N ASN A 162 -13.18 8.07 1.33
CA ASN A 162 -11.93 8.51 1.95
C ASN A 162 -10.80 8.81 0.94
N CYS A 163 -10.90 8.30 -0.29
CA CYS A 163 -9.93 8.60 -1.36
C CYS A 163 -9.92 10.08 -1.74
N ASN A 164 -10.98 10.85 -1.42
CA ASN A 164 -11.04 12.29 -1.70
C ASN A 164 -9.83 13.04 -1.10
N TRP A 165 -9.51 12.82 0.16
CA TRP A 165 -8.36 13.49 0.78
C TRP A 165 -7.03 12.90 0.32
N LEU A 166 -6.95 11.58 0.15
CA LEU A 166 -5.73 10.90 -0.26
C LEU A 166 -5.29 11.30 -1.67
N GLU A 167 -6.23 11.41 -2.61
CA GLU A 167 -5.94 11.83 -3.98
C GLU A 167 -5.56 13.31 -4.03
N ARG A 168 -6.18 14.16 -3.21
CA ARG A 168 -5.78 15.57 -3.09
C ARG A 168 -4.39 15.74 -2.47
N GLU A 169 -4.03 14.90 -1.50
CA GLU A 169 -2.69 14.87 -0.92
C GLU A 169 -1.66 14.47 -1.99
N ILE A 170 -1.93 13.43 -2.77
CA ILE A 170 -1.06 13.00 -3.87
C ILE A 170 -0.92 14.11 -4.92
N TYR A 171 -2.01 14.80 -5.25
CA TYR A 171 -1.98 15.94 -6.16
C TYR A 171 -1.13 17.10 -5.61
N ASP A 172 -1.28 17.45 -4.33
CA ASP A 172 -0.54 18.54 -3.71
C ASP A 172 0.96 18.22 -3.58
N MET A 173 1.29 16.99 -3.19
CA MET A 173 2.66 16.58 -2.89
C MET A 173 3.48 16.13 -4.11
N PHE A 174 2.84 15.54 -5.12
CA PHE A 174 3.51 14.98 -6.30
C PHE A 174 3.07 15.64 -7.62
N GLY A 175 1.89 16.25 -7.66
CA GLY A 175 1.34 16.87 -8.88
C GLY A 175 0.65 15.89 -9.82
N ILE A 176 0.27 14.71 -9.35
CA ILE A 176 -0.47 13.72 -10.16
C ILE A 176 -1.92 14.16 -10.27
N ILE A 177 -2.41 14.30 -11.51
CA ILE A 177 -3.74 14.79 -11.79
C ILE A 177 -4.74 13.62 -11.83
N PHE A 178 -5.84 13.75 -11.10
CA PHE A 178 -6.94 12.79 -11.10
C PHE A 178 -8.15 13.30 -11.89
N THR A 179 -8.64 12.50 -12.83
CA THR A 179 -9.88 12.73 -13.59
C THR A 179 -11.09 12.27 -12.80
N ASN A 180 -12.22 12.97 -12.97
CA ASN A 180 -13.49 12.73 -12.26
C ASN A 180 -13.46 12.92 -10.74
N HIS A 181 -12.43 13.59 -10.21
CA HIS A 181 -12.37 13.97 -8.81
C HIS A 181 -13.34 15.15 -8.55
N PRO A 182 -14.12 15.16 -7.45
CA PRO A 182 -15.12 16.20 -7.20
C PRO A 182 -14.53 17.59 -6.94
N ASP A 183 -13.41 17.68 -6.20
CA ASP A 183 -12.75 18.95 -5.84
C ASP A 183 -11.23 18.74 -5.72
N LEU A 184 -10.50 18.82 -6.83
CA LEU A 184 -9.05 18.66 -6.84
C LEU A 184 -8.36 20.00 -6.54
N ARG A 185 -8.13 20.27 -5.26
CA ARG A 185 -7.34 21.41 -4.79
C ARG A 185 -6.33 20.99 -3.73
N ARG A 186 -5.31 21.81 -3.52
CA ARG A 186 -4.26 21.61 -2.50
C ARG A 186 -4.83 21.52 -1.08
N ILE A 187 -4.12 20.84 -0.19
CA ILE A 187 -4.61 20.57 1.19
C ILE A 187 -3.55 20.83 2.25
N LEU A 188 -2.28 20.50 1.98
CA LEU A 188 -1.18 20.58 2.92
C LEU A 188 -0.33 21.83 2.69
N THR A 189 -0.11 22.21 1.42
CA THR A 189 0.71 23.38 1.10
C THR A 189 -0.06 24.68 1.26
N ASP A 190 0.69 25.77 1.48
CA ASP A 190 0.14 27.11 1.59
C ASP A 190 -0.46 27.60 0.27
N TYR A 191 -1.37 28.57 0.33
CA TYR A 191 -2.18 29.05 -0.80
C TYR A 191 -1.34 29.51 -2.00
N GLY A 192 -0.20 30.17 -1.75
CA GLY A 192 0.71 30.69 -2.76
C GLY A 192 1.89 29.77 -3.11
N PHE A 193 1.95 28.57 -2.52
CA PHE A 193 3.10 27.69 -2.66
C PHE A 193 3.31 27.25 -4.12
N GLN A 194 4.54 27.23 -4.61
CA GLN A 194 4.84 26.78 -5.97
C GLN A 194 5.73 25.54 -5.92
N GLY A 195 5.31 24.50 -6.62
CA GLY A 195 5.99 23.20 -6.63
C GLY A 195 5.30 22.13 -5.80
N HIS A 196 5.96 20.98 -5.71
CA HIS A 196 5.46 19.73 -5.14
C HIS A 196 6.52 19.15 -4.20
N PRO A 197 6.35 19.25 -2.86
CA PRO A 197 7.44 19.01 -1.91
C PRO A 197 8.00 17.59 -1.90
N LEU A 198 7.20 16.57 -2.21
CA LEU A 198 7.64 15.17 -2.14
C LEU A 198 8.24 14.66 -3.45
N ARG A 199 8.33 15.50 -4.49
CA ARG A 199 9.17 15.19 -5.65
C ARG A 199 10.63 15.12 -5.20
N LYS A 200 11.35 14.10 -5.66
CA LYS A 200 12.77 13.89 -5.27
C LYS A 200 13.72 14.98 -5.77
N ASP A 201 13.23 15.81 -6.69
CA ASP A 201 13.95 16.94 -7.27
C ASP A 201 13.83 18.21 -6.41
N PHE A 202 12.88 18.25 -5.46
CA PHE A 202 12.60 19.43 -4.63
C PHE A 202 13.54 19.51 -3.43
N PRO A 203 14.13 20.68 -3.12
CA PRO A 203 15.01 20.83 -1.96
C PRO A 203 14.21 20.68 -0.66
N LEU A 204 14.77 19.98 0.33
CA LEU A 204 14.08 19.71 1.60
C LEU A 204 13.53 20.97 2.29
N THR A 205 14.26 22.06 2.17
CA THR A 205 13.95 23.35 2.80
C THR A 205 12.93 24.17 2.01
N GLY A 206 12.70 23.85 0.74
CA GLY A 206 12.00 24.71 -0.19
C GLY A 206 12.83 25.91 -0.65
N TYR A 207 12.20 26.77 -1.45
CA TYR A 207 12.81 27.95 -2.06
C TYR A 207 12.44 29.26 -1.35
N ILE A 208 11.38 29.24 -0.54
CA ILE A 208 10.78 30.42 0.06
C ILE A 208 10.68 30.21 1.57
N GLU A 209 11.08 31.23 2.33
CA GLU A 209 10.82 31.36 3.76
C GLU A 209 9.81 32.47 4.05
N VAL A 210 9.24 32.41 5.24
CA VAL A 210 8.17 33.32 5.66
C VAL A 210 8.65 34.09 6.89
N ARG A 211 8.66 35.43 6.80
CA ARG A 211 8.97 36.31 7.94
C ARG A 211 7.95 37.43 8.07
N TYR A 212 7.79 37.95 9.29
CA TYR A 212 7.00 39.15 9.52
C TYR A 212 7.85 40.39 9.23
N ASP A 213 7.28 41.34 8.50
CA ASP A 213 7.87 42.64 8.23
C ASP A 213 7.10 43.73 8.99
N ASP A 214 7.79 44.43 9.89
CA ASP A 214 7.17 45.43 10.76
C ASP A 214 6.84 46.73 10.00
N GLU A 215 7.61 47.08 8.97
CA GLU A 215 7.34 48.28 8.16
C GLU A 215 6.01 48.14 7.40
N LEU A 216 5.79 46.98 6.79
CA LEU A 216 4.59 46.65 6.04
C LEU A 216 3.47 46.08 6.93
N LYS A 217 3.76 45.78 8.19
CA LYS A 217 2.88 45.11 9.17
C LYS A 217 2.19 43.85 8.62
N LYS A 218 2.91 43.07 7.83
CA LYS A 218 2.40 41.86 7.17
C LYS A 218 3.46 40.78 7.09
N ILE A 219 2.99 39.57 6.82
CA ILE A 219 3.85 38.42 6.54
C ILE A 219 4.33 38.51 5.08
N VAL A 220 5.63 38.36 4.86
CA VAL A 220 6.30 38.43 3.56
C VAL A 220 6.98 37.09 3.27
N TYR A 221 6.97 36.72 1.99
CA TYR A 221 7.62 35.53 1.44
C TYR A 221 8.94 35.95 0.77
N GLU A 222 10.06 35.43 1.24
CA GLU A 222 11.39 35.77 0.74
C GLU A 222 12.18 34.53 0.34
N PRO A 223 13.24 34.65 -0.47
CA PRO A 223 14.13 33.53 -0.76
C PRO A 223 14.77 33.04 0.54
N VAL A 224 14.95 31.72 0.68
CA VAL A 224 15.51 31.17 1.91
C VAL A 224 16.98 31.56 2.07
N GLU A 225 17.34 32.10 3.24
CA GLU A 225 18.72 32.38 3.63
C GLU A 225 19.09 31.62 4.91
N PHE A 226 19.97 30.63 4.80
CA PHE A 226 20.36 29.82 5.96
C PHE A 226 21.53 30.44 6.71
N ALA A 227 21.38 30.59 8.03
CA ALA A 227 22.52 30.82 8.92
C ALA A 227 23.46 29.59 8.97
N GLN A 228 22.91 28.38 8.87
CA GLN A 228 23.65 27.13 8.79
C GLN A 228 22.93 26.18 7.83
N GLU A 229 23.65 25.74 6.79
CA GLU A 229 23.13 24.77 5.83
C GLU A 229 22.96 23.36 6.44
N MET A 230 22.03 22.58 5.89
CA MET A 230 21.85 21.18 6.27
C MET A 230 23.10 20.38 5.90
N ARG A 231 23.77 19.82 6.90
CA ARG A 231 24.94 18.95 6.71
C ARG A 231 24.51 17.58 6.20
N SER A 232 24.71 17.32 4.91
CA SER A 232 24.45 16.01 4.31
C SER A 232 25.58 15.03 4.65
N TYR A 233 25.24 13.91 5.30
CA TYR A 233 26.19 12.84 5.59
C TYR A 233 25.99 11.67 4.62
N GLN A 234 27.07 11.23 3.99
CA GLN A 234 27.10 10.00 3.21
C GLN A 234 27.33 8.82 4.15
N LEU A 235 26.24 8.14 4.54
CA LEU A 235 26.27 7.01 5.47
C LEU A 235 26.35 5.65 4.75
N GLU A 236 26.43 5.66 3.41
CA GLU A 236 26.47 4.45 2.62
C GLU A 236 27.80 3.72 2.82
N SER A 237 27.72 2.45 3.22
CA SER A 237 28.88 1.57 3.31
C SER A 237 29.28 1.07 1.92
N PRO A 238 30.59 1.00 1.59
CA PRO A 238 31.04 0.43 0.32
C PRO A 238 30.85 -1.09 0.21
N TRP A 239 30.56 -1.77 1.33
CA TRP A 239 30.38 -3.22 1.38
C TRP A 239 28.91 -3.62 1.18
N ASN A 240 28.68 -4.62 0.33
CA ASN A 240 27.35 -5.19 0.10
C ASN A 240 27.05 -6.31 1.10
N TYR A 241 26.09 -6.08 1.99
CA TYR A 241 25.67 -7.07 2.99
C TYR A 241 24.60 -8.05 2.50
N LEU A 242 23.77 -7.64 1.52
CA LEU A 242 22.59 -8.39 1.07
C LEU A 242 22.85 -9.08 -0.28
N LYS A 243 23.31 -10.34 -0.24
CA LYS A 243 23.61 -11.13 -1.45
C LYS A 243 22.38 -11.39 -2.34
N ASN A 244 21.20 -11.59 -1.74
CA ASN A 244 19.98 -12.00 -2.46
C ASN A 244 19.38 -10.90 -3.36
N PHE A 245 19.72 -9.64 -3.14
CA PHE A 245 19.13 -8.48 -3.84
C PHE A 245 20.12 -7.80 -4.79
N HIS A 246 21.28 -8.40 -5.02
CA HIS A 246 22.29 -7.85 -5.91
C HIS A 246 21.90 -8.08 -7.38
N GLY A 247 21.64 -7.00 -8.12
CA GLY A 247 21.53 -7.04 -9.58
C GLY A 247 22.81 -6.47 -10.20
N GLY A 248 23.70 -7.33 -10.73
CA GLY A 248 24.79 -6.86 -11.60
C GLY A 248 26.11 -7.65 -11.64
N PHE A 249 26.60 -7.83 -12.87
CA PHE A 249 27.92 -8.21 -13.42
C PHE A 249 28.64 -9.51 -12.98
N ASN A 250 28.73 -9.86 -11.69
CA ASN A 250 29.62 -10.95 -11.22
C ASN A 250 28.92 -12.12 -10.52
N CYS A 251 27.59 -12.15 -10.50
CA CYS A 251 26.84 -13.34 -10.10
C CYS A 251 26.02 -13.79 -11.30
N PRO A 252 26.12 -15.07 -11.74
CA PRO A 252 25.15 -15.58 -12.70
C PRO A 252 23.77 -15.36 -12.08
N GLU A 253 22.82 -14.86 -12.88
CA GLU A 253 21.43 -14.78 -12.46
C GLU A 253 21.05 -16.15 -11.92
N THR A 254 20.78 -16.24 -10.62
CA THR A 254 20.27 -17.48 -10.04
C THR A 254 18.95 -17.72 -10.74
N GLU A 255 18.93 -18.74 -11.60
CA GLU A 255 17.74 -19.21 -12.30
C GLU A 255 16.60 -19.27 -11.28
N LYS A 256 15.62 -18.37 -11.43
CA LYS A 256 14.41 -18.37 -10.62
C LYS A 256 13.64 -19.64 -10.97
N LYS A 257 13.88 -20.70 -10.22
CA LYS A 257 13.09 -21.94 -10.22
C LYS A 257 11.80 -21.80 -9.45
#